data_AF-A0A6P8W325-F1
#
_entry.id   AF-A0A6P8W325-F1
#
_cell.length_a   1.000
_cell.length_b   1.000
_cell.length_c   1.000
_cell.angle_alpha   90.00
_cell.angle_beta   90.00
_cell.angle_gamma   90.00
#
_symmetry.space_group_name_H-M   'P 1'
#
loop_
_entity.id
_entity.type
_entity.pdbx_description
1 polymer ?
#
loop_
_entity_poly.entity_id
_entity_poly.type
_entity_poly.pdbx_seq_one_letter_code
_entity_poly.pdbx_strand_id
1 'polypeptide(L)'
;MDAVALRKIVVAKQNYRCAGCGTRIDPDYIKRLRYCEYLGRYFCQCCHENAQAVVPGRVLRKWDFSKYYVSNFARDLLSKIAGDPLFNPNDINSGLYKKNKALEVVRLCQAKGFVCEFCGNEKDIIFPFQLNKCQHCEECHACYHRNCFRTGKDCPRCQRLAERRERLARKNMEEQEDEGGGS
;
A
#
# COMPACT_ATOMS: atom_id res chain seq x y z
N MET A 1 16.44 30.27 7.41
CA MET A 1 15.40 31.15 7.99
C MET A 1 14.89 30.50 9.27
N ASP A 2 14.75 31.26 10.34
CA ASP A 2 14.20 30.74 11.59
C ASP A 2 12.68 30.46 11.48
N ALA A 3 12.15 29.68 12.43
CA ALA A 3 10.74 29.29 12.45
C ALA A 3 9.77 30.46 12.68
N VAL A 4 10.24 31.54 13.30
CA VAL A 4 9.44 32.74 13.62
C VAL A 4 9.21 33.57 12.35
N ALA A 5 10.23 33.73 11.52
CA ALA A 5 10.15 34.38 10.22
C ALA A 5 9.18 33.63 9.30
N LEU A 6 9.27 32.30 9.25
CA LEU A 6 8.37 31.47 8.42
C LEU A 6 6.90 31.64 8.84
N ARG A 7 6.62 31.68 10.15
CA ARG A 7 5.26 31.91 10.67
C ARG A 7 4.68 33.23 10.15
N LYS A 8 5.40 34.34 10.28
CA LYS A 8 4.92 35.66 9.84
C LYS A 8 4.64 35.67 8.33
N ILE A 9 5.51 35.05 7.53
CA ILE A 9 5.36 34.96 6.07
C ILE A 9 4.08 34.18 5.68
N VAL A 10 3.86 33.02 6.28
CA VAL A 10 2.67 32.20 5.97
C VAL A 10 1.39 32.91 6.40
N VAL A 11 1.38 33.52 7.59
CA VAL A 11 0.21 34.25 8.10
C VAL A 11 -0.13 35.48 7.24
N ALA A 12 0.88 36.20 6.75
CA ALA A 12 0.68 37.28 5.80
C ALA A 12 0.07 36.79 4.48
N LYS A 13 0.54 35.65 3.93
CA LYS A 13 -0.03 35.03 2.72
C LYS A 13 -1.49 34.58 2.86
N GLN A 14 -1.95 34.28 4.07
CA GLN A 14 -3.37 34.03 4.38
C GLN A 14 -4.12 35.30 4.82
N ASN A 15 -3.60 36.48 4.46
CA ASN A 15 -4.20 37.80 4.72
C ASN A 15 -4.56 38.03 6.19
N TYR A 16 -3.71 37.55 7.11
CA TYR A 16 -3.93 37.66 8.55
C TYR A 16 -5.31 37.13 8.98
N ARG A 17 -5.76 36.03 8.37
CA ARG A 17 -7.04 35.40 8.71
C ARG A 17 -6.85 33.95 9.11
N CYS A 18 -7.68 33.46 10.02
CA CYS A 18 -7.77 32.03 10.29
C CYS A 18 -8.17 31.28 9.01
N ALA A 19 -7.44 30.23 8.64
CA ALA A 19 -7.75 29.44 7.46
C ALA A 19 -9.02 28.57 7.59
N GLY A 20 -9.58 28.44 8.80
CA GLY A 20 -10.81 27.67 9.05
C GLY A 20 -12.06 28.55 9.05
N CYS A 21 -12.09 29.58 9.89
CA CYS A 21 -13.27 30.44 10.08
C CYS A 21 -13.19 31.81 9.39
N GLY A 22 -12.05 32.18 8.81
CA GLY A 22 -11.87 33.46 8.11
C GLY A 22 -11.75 34.70 9.02
N THR A 23 -11.87 34.55 10.34
CA THR A 23 -11.72 35.64 11.32
C THR A 23 -10.36 36.31 11.15
N ARG A 24 -10.34 37.65 11.12
CA ARG A 24 -9.09 38.45 11.10
C ARG A 24 -8.33 38.24 12.41
N ILE A 25 -7.02 38.12 12.29
CA ILE A 25 -6.10 37.92 13.40
C ILE A 25 -5.26 39.17 13.53
N ASP A 26 -5.35 39.80 14.68
CA ASP A 26 -4.49 40.91 15.02
C ASP A 26 -3.01 40.45 15.07
N PRO A 27 -2.06 41.24 14.50
CA PRO A 27 -0.64 40.89 14.48
C PRO A 27 -0.04 40.44 15.81
N ASP A 28 -0.50 41.02 16.93
CA ASP A 28 0.01 40.68 18.27
C ASP A 28 -0.38 39.27 18.71
N TYR A 29 -1.46 38.73 18.13
CA TYR A 29 -2.00 37.41 18.46
C TYR A 29 -1.53 36.31 17.51
N ILE A 30 -0.69 36.61 16.52
CA ILE A 30 -0.15 35.63 15.56
C ILE A 30 0.56 34.45 16.24
N LYS A 31 1.22 34.70 17.38
CA LYS A 31 1.92 33.66 18.15
C LYS A 31 0.95 32.59 18.69
N ARG A 32 -0.33 32.93 18.89
CA ARG A 32 -1.36 32.02 19.41
C ARG A 32 -1.96 31.10 18.35
N LEU A 33 -1.71 31.37 17.07
CA LEU A 33 -2.18 30.52 15.97
C LEU A 33 -1.46 29.16 15.98
N ARG A 34 -2.16 28.14 15.51
CA ARG A 34 -1.69 26.77 15.40
C ARG A 34 -1.52 26.41 13.92
N TYR A 35 -0.46 25.67 13.60
CA TYR A 35 -0.13 25.31 12.23
C TYR A 35 -0.66 23.91 11.93
N CYS A 36 -1.43 23.78 10.84
CA CYS A 36 -1.90 22.49 10.35
C CYS A 36 -0.91 21.92 9.35
N GLU A 37 -0.28 20.79 9.69
CA GLU A 37 0.74 20.14 8.86
C GLU A 37 0.18 19.53 7.57
N TYR A 38 -1.13 19.25 7.51
CA TYR A 38 -1.77 18.76 6.29
C TYR A 38 -2.07 19.87 5.29
N LEU A 39 -2.66 20.99 5.75
CA LEU A 39 -3.07 22.10 4.87
C LEU A 39 -1.98 23.15 4.65
N GLY A 40 -0.94 23.17 5.49
CA GLY A 40 0.15 24.14 5.41
C GLY A 40 -0.24 25.57 5.76
N ARG A 41 -1.23 25.76 6.63
CA ARG A 41 -1.79 27.07 7.00
C ARG A 41 -1.99 27.21 8.50
N TYR A 42 -2.15 28.44 8.96
CA TYR A 42 -2.40 28.77 10.37
C TYR A 42 -3.89 28.92 10.69
N PHE A 43 -4.28 28.45 11.87
CA PHE A 43 -5.66 28.39 12.37
C PHE A 43 -5.73 28.98 13.79
N CYS A 44 -6.89 29.55 14.13
CA CYS A 44 -7.20 29.93 15.50
C CYS A 44 -7.37 28.69 16.40
N GLN A 45 -7.43 28.91 17.71
CA GLN A 45 -7.53 27.82 18.69
C GLN A 45 -8.87 27.06 18.61
N CYS A 46 -9.94 27.70 18.13
CA CYS A 46 -11.24 27.06 17.92
C CYS A 46 -11.24 26.11 16.70
N CYS A 47 -10.48 26.43 15.65
CA CYS A 47 -10.45 25.63 14.41
C CYS A 47 -9.36 24.55 14.40
N HIS A 48 -8.52 24.53 15.42
CA HIS A 48 -7.38 23.64 15.51
C HIS A 48 -7.09 23.33 16.97
N GLU A 49 -7.52 22.16 17.45
CA GLU A 49 -7.41 21.77 18.87
C GLU A 49 -6.14 20.97 19.20
N ASN A 50 -5.13 21.03 18.32
CA ASN A 50 -3.92 20.19 18.41
C ASN A 50 -4.23 18.69 18.30
N ALA A 51 -5.29 18.34 17.57
CA ALA A 51 -5.47 16.97 17.11
C ALA A 51 -4.26 16.53 16.28
N GLN A 52 -3.94 15.24 16.35
CA GLN A 52 -2.82 14.67 15.61
C GLN A 52 -3.28 13.60 14.62
N ALA A 53 -2.72 13.60 13.41
CA ALA A 53 -2.98 12.62 12.38
C ALA A 53 -1.72 12.32 11.55
N VAL A 54 -1.70 11.17 10.88
CA VAL A 54 -0.69 10.86 9.85
C VAL A 54 -0.98 11.75 8.64
N VAL A 55 0.05 12.39 8.08
CA VAL A 55 -0.10 13.32 6.95
C VAL A 55 0.29 12.62 5.64
N PRO A 56 -0.64 12.38 4.70
CA PRO A 56 -0.38 11.59 3.49
C PRO A 56 0.81 12.12 2.66
N GLY A 57 0.95 13.45 2.54
CA GLY A 57 2.07 14.05 1.82
C GLY A 57 3.44 13.70 2.41
N ARG A 58 3.54 13.46 3.73
CA ARG A 58 4.78 13.04 4.41
C ARG A 58 5.04 11.55 4.19
N VAL A 59 4.00 10.72 4.29
CA VAL A 59 4.09 9.28 3.97
C VAL A 59 4.62 9.08 2.55
N LEU A 60 4.02 9.74 1.57
CA LEU A 60 4.32 9.54 0.16
C LEU A 60 5.69 10.10 -0.25
N ARG A 61 6.19 11.14 0.42
CA ARG A 61 7.48 11.77 0.10
C ARG A 61 8.65 11.23 0.92
N LYS A 62 8.40 10.89 2.18
CA LYS A 62 9.44 10.60 3.18
C LYS A 62 9.26 9.26 3.90
N TRP A 63 8.21 8.50 3.58
CA TRP A 63 7.84 7.27 4.28
C TRP A 63 7.68 7.46 5.80
N ASP A 64 7.10 8.60 6.17
CA ASP A 64 6.97 9.04 7.55
C ASP A 64 5.51 8.94 8.01
N PHE A 65 5.27 7.99 8.92
CA PHE A 65 3.96 7.70 9.52
C PHE A 65 3.81 8.31 10.93
N SER A 66 4.69 9.24 11.31
CA SER A 66 4.54 9.95 12.58
C SER A 66 3.26 10.80 12.58
N LYS A 67 2.70 11.00 13.78
CA LYS A 67 1.51 11.84 13.94
C LYS A 67 1.91 13.31 14.07
N TYR A 68 1.24 14.16 13.31
CA TYR A 68 1.48 15.60 13.24
C TYR A 68 0.23 16.39 13.57
N TYR A 69 0.42 17.60 14.11
CA TYR A 69 -0.70 18.48 14.45
C TYR A 69 -1.46 18.96 13.21
N VAL A 70 -2.77 18.80 13.24
CA VAL A 70 -3.67 19.16 12.14
C VAL A 70 -4.89 19.94 12.65
N SER A 71 -5.50 20.73 11.77
CA SER A 71 -6.76 21.41 12.05
C SER A 71 -7.90 20.41 12.22
N ASN A 72 -8.99 20.83 12.88
CA ASN A 72 -10.14 19.96 13.13
C ASN A 72 -10.73 19.46 11.79
N PHE A 73 -10.87 20.36 10.81
CA PHE A 73 -11.27 20.01 9.44
C PHE A 73 -10.35 18.95 8.81
N ALA A 74 -9.02 19.13 8.92
CA ALA A 74 -8.07 18.22 8.33
C ALA A 74 -8.11 16.83 8.99
N ARG A 75 -8.24 16.77 10.32
CA ARG A 75 -8.46 15.51 11.04
C ARG A 75 -9.69 14.78 10.50
N ASP A 76 -10.82 15.47 10.42
CA ASP A 76 -12.09 14.87 10.02
C ASP A 76 -12.04 14.40 8.56
N LEU A 77 -11.41 15.19 7.68
CA LEU A 77 -11.18 14.80 6.28
C LEU A 77 -10.28 13.56 6.18
N LEU A 78 -9.13 13.58 6.86
CA LEU A 78 -8.16 12.47 6.83
C LEU A 78 -8.77 11.17 7.36
N SER A 79 -9.65 11.25 8.35
CA SER A 79 -10.39 10.08 8.84
C SER A 79 -11.36 9.52 7.81
N LYS A 80 -12.05 10.39 7.05
CA LYS A 80 -13.03 9.97 6.04
C LYS A 80 -12.36 9.31 4.84
N ILE A 81 -11.22 9.83 4.40
CA ILE A 81 -10.52 9.33 3.20
C ILE A 81 -9.51 8.22 3.49
N ALA A 82 -9.39 7.76 4.74
CA ALA A 82 -8.35 6.80 5.13
C ALA A 82 -8.44 5.46 4.39
N GLY A 83 -9.65 5.05 4.00
CA GLY A 83 -9.90 3.83 3.22
C GLY A 83 -9.95 4.04 1.71
N ASP A 84 -9.92 5.27 1.23
CA ASP A 84 -10.14 5.59 -0.18
C ASP A 84 -8.81 5.50 -0.97
N PRO A 85 -8.77 4.82 -2.13
CA PRO A 85 -7.56 4.66 -2.94
C PRO A 85 -7.24 5.92 -3.76
N LEU A 86 -7.01 7.06 -3.09
CA LEU A 86 -6.86 8.37 -3.74
C LEU A 86 -5.45 8.67 -4.27
N PHE A 87 -4.43 7.97 -3.76
CA PHE A 87 -3.04 8.30 -4.04
C PHE A 87 -2.32 7.13 -4.70
N ASN A 88 -1.84 7.33 -5.91
CA ASN A 88 -0.88 6.43 -6.54
C ASN A 88 0.55 6.85 -6.15
N PRO A 89 1.31 6.04 -5.40
CA PRO A 89 2.66 6.41 -5.00
C PRO A 89 3.62 6.61 -6.18
N ASN A 90 3.41 5.94 -7.32
CA ASN A 90 4.28 6.08 -8.49
C ASN A 90 4.18 7.49 -9.12
N ASP A 91 2.97 8.03 -9.21
CA ASP A 91 2.72 9.34 -9.84
C ASP A 91 3.27 10.49 -8.99
N ILE A 92 3.37 10.28 -7.68
CA ILE A 92 3.82 11.29 -6.72
C ILE A 92 5.32 11.17 -6.43
N ASN A 93 5.82 9.95 -6.24
CA ASN A 93 7.19 9.66 -5.89
C ASN A 93 7.55 8.22 -6.28
N SER A 94 7.83 8.02 -7.56
CA SER A 94 8.29 6.73 -8.09
C SER A 94 9.55 6.19 -7.38
N GLY A 95 10.38 7.07 -6.83
CA GLY A 95 11.55 6.70 -6.04
C GLY A 95 11.23 6.07 -4.67
N LEU A 96 9.99 6.16 -4.20
CA LEU A 96 9.58 5.62 -2.89
C LEU A 96 9.75 4.10 -2.82
N TYR A 97 9.34 3.40 -3.87
CA TYR A 97 9.49 1.94 -3.99
C TYR A 97 10.96 1.51 -3.93
N LYS A 98 11.85 2.21 -4.64
CA LYS A 98 13.29 1.93 -4.60
C LYS A 98 13.89 2.11 -3.21
N LYS A 99 13.38 3.08 -2.45
CA LYS A 99 13.87 3.41 -1.11
C LYS A 99 13.30 2.49 -0.02
N ASN A 100 12.15 1.86 -0.27
CA ASN A 100 11.51 0.98 0.69
C ASN A 100 11.29 -0.42 0.10
N LYS A 101 12.17 -1.35 0.46
CA LYS A 101 12.12 -2.74 -0.01
C LYS A 101 10.78 -3.43 0.28
N ALA A 102 10.20 -3.21 1.46
CA ALA A 102 8.91 -3.82 1.81
C ALA A 102 7.79 -3.32 0.90
N LEU A 103 7.77 -2.02 0.61
CA LEU A 103 6.82 -1.43 -0.32
C LEU A 103 7.03 -1.95 -1.76
N GLU A 104 8.27 -2.13 -2.20
CA GLU A 104 8.57 -2.73 -3.51
C GLU A 104 8.11 -4.18 -3.59
N VAL A 105 8.31 -4.97 -2.54
CA VAL A 105 7.78 -6.35 -2.46
C VAL A 105 6.26 -6.32 -2.59
N VAL A 106 5.56 -5.45 -1.85
CA VAL A 106 4.09 -5.33 -1.95
C VAL A 106 3.65 -4.98 -3.38
N ARG A 107 4.32 -4.02 -4.03
CA ARG A 107 4.04 -3.65 -5.43
C ARG A 107 4.21 -4.83 -6.39
N LEU A 108 5.33 -5.54 -6.29
CA LEU A 108 5.62 -6.68 -7.16
C LEU A 108 4.67 -7.86 -6.88
N CYS A 109 4.16 -7.97 -5.67
CA CYS A 109 3.21 -9.01 -5.30
C CYS A 109 1.77 -8.71 -5.73
N GLN A 110 1.36 -7.44 -5.90
CA GLN A 110 0.00 -7.11 -6.37
C GLN A 110 -0.33 -7.76 -7.73
N ALA A 111 0.66 -7.90 -8.62
CA ALA A 111 0.50 -8.58 -9.91
C ALA A 111 0.62 -10.12 -9.84
N LYS A 112 0.88 -10.69 -8.65
CA LYS A 112 1.15 -12.13 -8.43
C LYS A 112 0.11 -12.77 -7.50
N GLY A 113 -1.12 -12.23 -7.50
CA GLY A 113 -2.23 -12.86 -6.80
C GLY A 113 -2.53 -14.24 -7.38
N PHE A 114 -2.95 -15.17 -6.52
CA PHE A 114 -3.35 -16.52 -6.90
C PHE A 114 -4.86 -16.67 -6.72
N VAL A 115 -5.52 -17.32 -7.68
CA VAL A 115 -6.85 -17.87 -7.48
C VAL A 115 -6.68 -19.26 -6.87
N CYS A 116 -7.37 -19.53 -5.76
CA CYS A 116 -7.28 -20.84 -5.13
C CYS A 116 -7.97 -21.91 -6.00
N GLU A 117 -7.20 -22.84 -6.56
CA GLU A 117 -7.73 -23.86 -7.49
C GLU A 117 -8.76 -24.81 -6.85
N PHE A 118 -8.73 -24.98 -5.52
CA PHE A 118 -9.70 -25.84 -4.83
C PHE A 118 -11.12 -25.25 -4.79
N CYS A 119 -11.25 -23.94 -4.62
CA CYS A 119 -12.57 -23.29 -4.55
C CYS A 119 -12.91 -22.49 -5.81
N GLY A 120 -11.92 -22.18 -6.65
CA GLY A 120 -12.11 -21.39 -7.86
C GLY A 120 -12.65 -19.98 -7.62
N ASN A 121 -12.60 -19.46 -6.39
CA ASN A 121 -13.17 -18.15 -6.08
C ASN A 121 -12.28 -17.01 -6.62
N GLU A 122 -12.57 -16.57 -7.85
CA GLU A 122 -11.87 -15.47 -8.52
C GLU A 122 -12.02 -14.12 -7.81
N LYS A 123 -12.99 -13.97 -6.90
CA LYS A 123 -13.20 -12.74 -6.13
C LYS A 123 -12.35 -12.68 -4.85
N ASP A 124 -11.86 -13.81 -4.34
CA ASP A 124 -10.98 -13.87 -3.16
C ASP A 124 -9.56 -14.25 -3.59
N ILE A 125 -8.87 -13.28 -4.19
CA ILE A 125 -7.48 -13.41 -4.60
C ILE A 125 -6.59 -13.50 -3.36
N ILE A 126 -5.78 -14.56 -3.30
CA ILE A 126 -4.85 -14.82 -2.20
C ILE A 126 -3.42 -14.49 -2.59
N PHE A 127 -2.65 -14.06 -1.59
CA PHE A 127 -1.23 -13.75 -1.74
C PHE A 127 -0.39 -14.54 -0.72
N PRO A 128 0.85 -14.93 -1.05
CA PRO A 128 1.70 -15.75 -0.17
C PRO A 128 1.93 -15.15 1.22
N PHE A 129 1.95 -13.81 1.33
CA PHE A 129 2.18 -13.11 2.60
C PHE A 129 0.94 -13.05 3.51
N GLN A 130 -0.24 -13.45 3.03
CA GLN A 130 -1.46 -13.48 3.84
C GLN A 130 -1.51 -14.75 4.70
N LEU A 131 -0.61 -14.88 5.68
CA LEU A 131 -0.41 -16.10 6.47
C LEU A 131 -1.68 -16.66 7.14
N ASN A 132 -2.68 -15.81 7.39
CA ASN A 132 -3.97 -16.18 7.97
C ASN A 132 -4.98 -16.72 6.95
N LYS A 133 -4.84 -16.37 5.67
CA LYS A 133 -5.74 -16.81 4.58
C LYS A 133 -5.10 -17.86 3.68
N CYS A 134 -3.80 -17.75 3.45
CA CYS A 134 -3.06 -18.49 2.44
C CYS A 134 -2.14 -19.53 3.11
N GLN A 135 -2.09 -20.71 2.51
CA GLN A 135 -1.07 -21.72 2.72
C GLN A 135 -0.48 -22.09 1.36
N HIS A 136 0.84 -22.25 1.29
CA HIS A 136 1.51 -22.67 0.07
C HIS A 136 1.88 -24.14 0.12
N CYS A 137 1.88 -24.80 -1.04
CA CYS A 137 2.52 -26.10 -1.19
C CYS A 137 4.02 -25.98 -0.93
N GLU A 138 4.61 -26.93 -0.22
CA GLU A 138 6.05 -26.93 0.10
C GLU A 138 6.90 -27.32 -1.12
N GLU A 139 6.32 -28.06 -2.07
CA GLU A 139 7.05 -28.55 -3.25
C GLU A 139 7.00 -27.56 -4.43
N CYS A 140 5.81 -27.07 -4.80
CA CYS A 140 5.65 -26.20 -5.97
C CYS A 140 5.31 -24.74 -5.65
N HIS A 141 5.20 -24.39 -4.37
CA HIS A 141 4.86 -23.04 -3.88
C HIS A 141 3.54 -22.44 -4.41
N ALA A 142 2.66 -23.26 -4.99
CA ALA A 142 1.30 -22.85 -5.31
C ALA A 142 0.56 -22.44 -4.04
N CYS A 143 -0.16 -21.32 -4.11
CA CYS A 143 -0.91 -20.75 -3.00
C CYS A 143 -2.37 -21.18 -3.03
N TYR A 144 -2.90 -21.55 -1.86
CA TYR A 144 -4.29 -21.96 -1.66
C TYR A 144 -4.84 -21.39 -0.36
N HIS A 145 -6.16 -21.31 -0.21
CA HIS A 145 -6.74 -20.96 1.08
C HIS A 145 -6.34 -22.00 2.14
N ARG A 146 -6.01 -21.56 3.36
CA ARG A 146 -5.71 -22.43 4.51
C ARG A 146 -6.80 -23.49 4.74
N ASN A 147 -8.06 -23.08 4.58
CA ASN A 147 -9.19 -23.98 4.79
C ASN A 147 -9.37 -24.99 3.64
N CYS A 148 -8.88 -24.67 2.44
CA CYS A 148 -8.95 -25.53 1.26
C CYS A 148 -7.79 -26.53 1.22
N PHE A 149 -6.56 -26.06 1.48
CA PHE A 149 -5.34 -26.86 1.44
C PHE A 149 -4.87 -27.18 2.86
N ARG A 150 -5.30 -28.34 3.35
CA ARG A 150 -4.89 -28.89 4.65
C ARG A 150 -3.58 -29.67 4.50
N THR A 151 -2.74 -29.64 5.54
CA THR A 151 -1.49 -30.41 5.60
C THR A 151 -1.75 -31.89 5.32
N GLY A 152 -1.02 -32.47 4.36
CA GLY A 152 -1.17 -33.87 3.94
C GLY A 152 -2.15 -34.14 2.78
N LYS A 153 -2.77 -33.12 2.18
CA LYS A 153 -3.53 -33.28 0.92
C LYS A 153 -2.62 -33.18 -0.31
N ASP A 154 -2.98 -33.92 -1.35
CA ASP A 154 -2.34 -33.82 -2.66
C ASP A 154 -2.54 -32.43 -3.28
N CYS A 155 -1.44 -31.84 -3.71
CA CYS A 155 -1.44 -30.56 -4.39
C CYS A 155 -1.89 -30.75 -5.85
N PRO A 156 -3.02 -30.14 -6.29
CA PRO A 156 -3.54 -30.33 -7.64
C PRO A 156 -2.55 -29.86 -8.72
N ARG A 157 -1.77 -28.82 -8.43
CA ARG A 157 -0.70 -28.36 -9.31
C ARG A 157 0.45 -29.37 -9.41
N CYS A 158 0.89 -29.98 -8.30
CA CYS A 158 1.94 -31.00 -8.34
C CYS A 158 1.47 -32.22 -9.15
N GLN A 159 0.22 -32.65 -8.99
CA GLN A 159 -0.36 -33.75 -9.76
C GLN A 159 -0.34 -33.45 -11.27
N ARG A 160 -0.85 -32.29 -11.70
CA ARG A 160 -0.79 -31.90 -13.12
C ARG A 160 0.64 -31.80 -13.66
N LEU A 161 1.58 -31.34 -12.83
CA LEU A 161 3.00 -31.27 -13.20
C LEU A 161 3.64 -32.66 -13.32
N ALA A 162 3.24 -33.62 -12.49
CA ALA A 162 3.69 -35.01 -12.57
C ALA A 162 3.14 -35.69 -13.84
N GLU A 163 1.83 -35.61 -14.07
CA GLU A 163 1.19 -36.16 -15.28
C GLU A 163 1.79 -35.57 -16.58
N ARG A 164 2.11 -34.27 -16.58
CA ARG A 164 2.77 -33.63 -17.73
C ARG A 164 4.18 -34.16 -17.95
N ARG A 165 4.94 -34.41 -16.88
CA ARG A 165 6.29 -34.97 -16.96
C ARG A 165 6.27 -36.40 -17.49
N GLU A 166 5.36 -37.24 -17.01
CA GLU A 166 5.20 -38.62 -17.50
C GLU A 166 4.82 -38.66 -18.98
N ARG A 167 3.87 -37.82 -19.41
CA ARG A 167 3.45 -37.76 -20.82
C ARG A 167 4.59 -37.32 -21.75
N LEU A 168 5.42 -36.38 -21.32
CA LEU A 168 6.59 -35.96 -22.10
C LEU A 168 7.65 -37.06 -22.14
N ALA A 169 7.88 -37.77 -21.04
CA ALA A 169 8.81 -38.89 -21.00
C ALA A 169 8.39 -40.02 -21.97
N ARG A 170 7.08 -40.34 -22.02
CA ARG A 170 6.54 -41.33 -22.96
C ARG A 170 6.75 -40.94 -24.43
N LYS A 171 6.42 -39.69 -24.79
CA LYS A 171 6.62 -39.21 -26.16
C LYS A 171 8.08 -39.23 -26.59
N ASN A 172 8.98 -38.82 -25.70
CA ASN A 172 10.41 -38.83 -25.99
C ASN A 172 10.98 -40.26 -26.20
N MET A 173 10.35 -41.28 -25.62
CA MET A 173 10.72 -42.68 -25.85
C MET A 173 10.19 -43.18 -27.20
N GLU A 174 8.94 -42.88 -27.53
CA GLU A 174 8.32 -43.22 -28.82
C GLU A 174 9.06 -42.55 -30.00
N GLU A 175 9.48 -41.28 -29.86
CA GLU A 175 10.22 -40.55 -30.90
C GLU A 175 11.67 -41.07 -31.11
N GLN A 176 12.32 -41.62 -30.07
CA GLN A 176 13.64 -42.24 -30.20
C GLN A 176 13.60 -43.61 -30.89
N GLU A 177 12.48 -44.32 -30.82
CA GLU A 177 12.28 -45.60 -31.51
C GLU A 177 12.06 -45.41 -33.01
N ASP A 178 11.37 -44.33 -33.43
CA ASP A 178 11.12 -44.02 -34.85
C ASP A 178 12.38 -43.51 -35.59
N GLU A 179 13.30 -42.81 -34.93
CA GLU A 179 14.55 -42.31 -35.57
C GLU A 179 15.64 -43.40 -35.71
N GLY A 180 15.52 -44.53 -35.02
CA GLY A 180 16.48 -45.65 -35.08
C GLY A 180 16.23 -46.68 -36.18
N GLY A 181 15.12 -46.57 -36.92
CA GLY A 181 14.65 -47.57 -37.90
C GLY A 181 15.12 -47.39 -39.34
N GLY A 182 15.85 -46.32 -39.66
CA GLY A 182 16.34 -46.05 -41.02
C GLY A 182 17.77 -46.52 -41.24
N SER A 183 17.96 -47.82 -41.50
CA SER A 183 19.17 -48.38 -42.14
C SER A 183 19.00 -48.52 -43.64
#